data_AF-C7BTJ7-F1
#
_entry.id   AF-C7BTJ7-F1
#
_cell.length_a   1.000
_cell.length_b   1.000
_cell.length_c   1.000
_cell.angle_alpha   90.00
_cell.angle_beta   90.00
_cell.angle_gamma   90.00
#
_symmetry.space_group_name_H-M   'P 1'
#
loop_
_entity.id
_entity.type
_entity.pdbx_description
1 polymer ?
#
loop_
_entity_poly.entity_id
_entity_poly.type
_entity_poly.pdbx_seq_one_letter_code
_entity_poly.pdbx_strand_id
1 'polypeptide(L)'
;MSECSQQRGNLKDDGYRLYFDKVTLVCAPKFTEKALSILPTDIEILEIKQNNSGIINTFIKKRRGRTCKISEDKFIFSFVDKKESVKFVRKNGYTCHPSEMRENIYNLTKNISIEKKRDFTINYLKIKYKLSFKNFINNKNSNSTSAENISLLSNNKIKMNFNKVNKDEEVKHIDISAYQKPINTHAINIAKNLSFIGIKSHTPIYIIPRKKIAS
;
A
#
# COMPACT_ATOMS: atom_id res chain seq x y z
N MET A 1 -21.97 18.23 16.84
CA MET A 1 -20.51 18.14 16.99
C MET A 1 -20.06 16.85 16.34
N SER A 2 -19.28 16.92 15.25
CA SER A 2 -18.87 15.72 14.49
C SER A 2 -17.57 15.17 15.08
N GLU A 3 -17.64 13.91 15.54
CA GLU A 3 -16.50 13.14 16.03
C GLU A 3 -15.50 12.91 14.89
N CYS A 4 -14.43 13.69 14.90
CA CYS A 4 -13.25 13.43 14.10
C CYS A 4 -12.63 12.12 14.60
N SER A 5 -12.70 11.09 13.76
CA SER A 5 -12.23 9.74 14.04
C SER A 5 -10.81 9.76 14.60
N GLN A 6 -10.71 9.68 15.93
CA GLN A 6 -9.48 9.35 16.61
C GLN A 6 -9.13 7.93 16.17
N GLN A 7 -8.14 7.80 15.28
CA GLN A 7 -7.40 6.57 15.13
C GLN A 7 -6.65 6.30 16.43
N ARG A 8 -7.36 5.78 17.43
CA ARG A 8 -6.81 5.13 18.62
C ARG A 8 -6.26 3.78 18.20
N GLY A 9 -5.06 3.79 17.65
CA GLY A 9 -4.22 2.61 17.53
C GLY A 9 -2.80 3.06 17.81
N ASN A 10 -2.32 2.84 19.04
CA ASN A 10 -0.93 2.92 19.49
C ASN A 10 0.07 3.47 18.45
N LEU A 11 0.00 4.77 18.16
CA LEU A 11 1.10 5.48 17.52
C LEU A 11 2.12 5.68 18.64
N LYS A 12 3.01 4.70 18.82
CA LYS A 12 4.32 5.04 19.35
C LYS A 12 4.86 6.11 18.40
N ASP A 13 5.01 7.34 18.89
CA ASP A 13 5.36 8.55 18.13
C ASP A 13 6.68 8.43 17.32
N ASP A 14 7.36 7.29 17.41
CA ASP A 14 8.52 6.91 16.61
C ASP A 14 8.21 6.40 15.19
N GLY A 15 6.96 6.04 14.88
CA GLY A 15 6.63 5.36 13.62
C GLY A 15 6.99 6.15 12.37
N TYR A 16 6.46 7.37 12.21
CA TYR A 16 6.64 8.16 10.99
C TYR A 16 8.08 8.65 10.79
N ARG A 17 8.83 8.82 11.89
CA ARG A 17 10.23 9.26 11.89
C ARG A 17 11.15 8.28 11.14
N LEU A 18 10.75 7.00 11.06
CA LEU A 18 11.49 5.98 10.31
C LEU A 18 11.29 6.09 8.79
N TYR A 19 10.20 6.71 8.32
CA TYR A 19 9.78 6.68 6.91
C TYR A 19 9.91 8.01 6.18
N PHE A 20 9.99 9.13 6.90
CA PHE A 20 10.17 10.46 6.31
C PHE A 20 11.42 11.18 6.81
N ASP A 21 12.14 11.82 5.90
CA ASP A 21 13.33 12.61 6.23
C ASP A 21 13.03 13.77 7.20
N LYS A 22 11.78 14.24 7.23
CA LYS A 22 11.30 15.27 8.13
C LYS A 22 9.83 15.04 8.44
N VAL A 23 9.45 15.17 9.71
CA VAL A 23 8.07 15.07 10.18
C VAL A 23 7.64 16.43 10.73
N THR A 24 6.48 16.91 10.29
CA THR A 24 5.89 18.17 10.71
C THR A 24 4.47 17.93 11.21
N LEU A 25 4.21 18.29 12.47
CA LEU A 25 2.85 18.40 12.99
C LEU A 25 2.28 19.77 12.63
N VAL A 26 1.08 19.77 12.07
CA VAL A 26 0.27 20.97 11.85
C VAL A 26 -0.94 20.91 12.77
N CYS A 27 -1.15 21.94 13.60
CA CYS A 27 -2.20 21.92 14.61
C CYS A 27 -2.90 23.28 14.79
N ALA A 28 -4.10 23.25 15.39
CA ALA A 28 -4.82 24.45 15.79
C ALA A 28 -4.22 25.03 17.09
N PRO A 29 -4.37 26.34 17.38
CA PRO A 29 -3.70 27.00 18.51
C PRO A 29 -3.95 26.35 19.86
N LYS A 30 -5.16 25.82 20.09
CA LYS A 30 -5.53 25.11 21.33
C LYS A 30 -4.73 23.83 21.61
N PHE A 31 -4.01 23.30 20.62
CA PHE A 31 -3.21 22.09 20.76
C PHE A 31 -1.70 22.35 20.76
N THR A 32 -1.27 23.59 20.54
CA THR A 32 0.15 23.95 20.38
C THR A 32 0.98 23.63 21.61
N GLU A 33 0.55 24.07 22.80
CA GLU A 33 1.28 23.85 24.06
C GLU A 33 1.39 22.35 24.41
N LYS A 34 0.31 21.60 24.16
CA LYS A 34 0.31 20.15 24.35
C LYS A 34 1.26 19.45 23.37
N ALA A 35 1.28 19.89 22.12
CA ALA A 35 2.21 19.34 21.12
C ALA A 35 3.67 19.64 21.48
N LEU A 36 3.97 20.84 21.97
CA LEU A 36 5.31 21.24 22.39
C LEU A 36 5.84 20.42 23.57
N SER A 37 4.97 20.08 24.52
CA SER A 37 5.33 19.33 25.72
C SER A 37 5.51 17.83 25.50
N ILE A 38 4.75 17.22 24.58
CA ILE A 38 4.74 15.76 24.39
C ILE A 38 5.64 15.33 23.23
N LEU A 39 5.76 16.12 22.16
CA LEU A 39 6.45 15.67 20.96
C LEU A 39 7.98 15.84 21.05
N PRO A 40 8.75 14.85 20.56
CA PRO A 40 10.21 14.94 20.42
C PRO A 40 10.67 16.21 19.68
N THR A 41 11.80 16.79 20.10
CA THR A 41 12.31 18.09 19.58
C THR A 41 12.66 18.11 18.10
N ASP A 42 12.88 16.94 17.49
CA ASP A 42 13.15 16.79 16.07
C ASP A 42 11.89 16.92 15.19
N ILE A 43 10.69 16.89 15.77
CA ILE A 43 9.43 17.13 15.04
C ILE A 43 9.14 18.63 14.92
N GLU A 44 8.92 19.11 13.69
CA GLU A 44 8.52 20.49 13.43
C GLU A 44 7.06 20.72 13.83
N ILE A 45 6.76 21.86 14.46
CA ILE A 45 5.39 22.21 14.86
C ILE A 45 4.99 23.52 14.18
N LEU A 46 3.94 23.43 13.37
CA LEU A 46 3.27 24.56 12.73
C LEU A 46 1.88 24.75 13.34
N GLU A 47 1.60 25.98 13.76
CA GLU A 47 0.28 26.40 14.22
C GLU A 47 -0.49 27.06 13.07
N ILE A 48 -1.74 26.68 12.89
CA ILE A 48 -2.65 27.31 11.94
C ILE A 48 -3.29 28.54 12.59
N LYS A 49 -3.15 29.71 11.96
CA LYS A 49 -3.87 30.93 12.32
C LYS A 49 -4.88 31.29 11.23
N GLN A 50 -6.16 31.31 11.58
CA GLN A 50 -7.20 31.84 10.72
C GLN A 50 -7.10 33.37 10.69
N ASN A 51 -7.10 33.94 9.49
CA ASN A 51 -7.30 35.37 9.32
C ASN A 51 -8.81 35.68 9.38
N ASN A 52 -9.16 36.87 9.85
CA ASN A 52 -10.54 37.35 10.00
C ASN A 52 -11.38 37.29 8.70
N SER A 53 -10.72 37.17 7.54
CA SER A 53 -11.35 37.03 6.22
C SER A 53 -11.72 35.58 5.84
N GLY A 54 -11.43 34.58 6.67
CA GLY A 54 -11.87 33.18 6.50
C GLY A 54 -11.25 32.39 5.32
N ILE A 55 -10.54 33.05 4.40
CA ILE A 55 -10.10 32.45 3.13
C ILE A 55 -8.65 31.94 3.18
N ILE A 56 -7.79 32.54 4.01
CA ILE A 56 -6.36 32.20 4.05
C ILE A 56 -5.93 31.88 5.48
N ASN A 57 -5.58 30.61 5.69
CA ASN A 57 -4.89 30.17 6.88
C ASN A 57 -3.40 30.49 6.74
N THR A 58 -2.84 31.22 7.71
CA THR A 58 -1.40 31.40 7.82
C THR A 58 -0.81 30.34 8.75
N PHE A 59 0.41 29.90 8.47
CA PHE A 59 1.12 28.93 9.31
C PHE A 59 2.21 29.64 10.11
N ILE A 60 2.14 29.54 11.44
CA ILE A 60 3.13 30.07 12.36
C ILE A 60 4.02 28.92 12.82
N LYS A 61 5.32 29.04 12.61
CA LYS A 61 6.28 28.04 13.09
C LYS A 61 6.53 28.23 14.57
N LYS A 62 6.13 27.27 15.39
CA LYS A 62 6.30 27.29 16.85
C LYS A 62 7.59 26.60 17.27
N ARG A 63 7.96 25.53 16.57
CA ARG A 63 9.24 24.83 16.78
C ARG A 63 9.80 24.35 15.45
N ARG A 64 11.08 24.61 15.21
CA ARG A 64 11.80 24.07 14.05
C ARG A 64 12.18 22.61 14.33
N GLY A 65 11.74 21.71 13.46
CA GLY A 65 12.15 20.31 13.49
C GLY A 65 13.52 20.08 12.84
N ARG A 66 14.04 18.86 12.94
CA ARG A 66 15.27 18.41 12.29
C ARG A 66 14.95 17.59 11.04
N THR A 67 15.87 17.62 10.09
CA THR A 67 15.83 16.76 8.90
C THR A 67 16.87 15.67 9.08
N CYS A 68 16.44 14.41 9.08
CA CYS A 68 17.28 13.23 9.23
C CYS A 68 17.06 12.34 8.00
N LYS A 69 18.04 12.31 7.07
CA LYS A 69 17.91 11.53 5.84
C LYS A 69 17.84 10.03 6.14
N ILE A 70 16.79 9.37 5.69
CA ILE A 70 16.63 7.92 5.81
C ILE A 70 17.55 7.21 4.83
N SER A 71 18.32 6.25 5.35
CA SER A 71 19.29 5.47 4.60
C SER A 71 18.89 4.01 4.37
N GLU A 72 18.01 3.45 5.20
CA GLU A 72 17.67 2.03 5.14
C GLU A 72 16.67 1.69 4.04
N ASP A 73 17.02 0.69 3.23
CA ASP A 73 16.21 0.21 2.10
C ASP A 73 14.82 -0.25 2.54
N LYS A 74 14.71 -0.88 3.72
CA LYS A 74 13.43 -1.29 4.32
C LYS A 74 12.43 -0.13 4.39
N PHE A 75 12.89 1.02 4.85
CA PHE A 75 12.02 2.19 5.04
C PHE A 75 11.74 2.90 3.73
N ILE A 76 12.73 3.00 2.85
CA ILE A 76 12.58 3.59 1.51
C ILE A 76 11.54 2.80 0.70
N PHE A 77 11.64 1.48 0.66
CA PHE A 77 10.73 0.63 -0.11
C PHE A 77 9.44 0.23 0.64
N SER A 78 9.22 0.74 1.85
CA SER A 78 8.09 0.34 2.71
C SER A 78 6.72 0.55 2.04
N PHE A 79 6.61 1.60 1.21
CA PHE A 79 5.38 1.93 0.49
C PHE A 79 5.26 1.25 -0.89
N VAL A 80 6.29 0.53 -1.33
CA VAL A 80 6.36 -0.13 -2.64
C VAL A 80 5.83 -1.56 -2.56
N ASP A 81 4.92 -1.91 -3.47
CA ASP A 81 4.45 -3.29 -3.58
C ASP A 81 5.61 -4.21 -3.98
N LYS A 82 5.71 -5.40 -3.36
CA LYS A 82 6.78 -6.37 -3.61
C LYS A 82 7.07 -6.61 -5.10
N LYS A 83 6.01 -6.74 -5.91
CA LYS A 83 6.11 -6.94 -7.37
C LYS A 83 6.89 -5.83 -8.08
N GLU A 84 6.73 -4.58 -7.64
CA GLU A 84 7.43 -3.44 -8.23
C GLU A 84 8.87 -3.35 -7.71
N SER A 85 9.11 -3.72 -6.46
CA SER A 85 10.48 -3.88 -5.93
C SER A 85 11.27 -4.93 -6.72
N VAL A 86 10.66 -6.08 -7.05
CA VAL A 86 11.29 -7.13 -7.89
C VAL A 86 11.62 -6.59 -9.29
N LYS A 87 10.70 -5.84 -9.91
CA LYS A 87 10.95 -5.21 -11.21
C LYS A 87 12.10 -4.21 -11.14
N PHE A 88 12.18 -3.41 -10.08
CA PHE A 88 13.27 -2.47 -9.86
C PHE A 88 14.62 -3.17 -9.75
N VAL A 89 14.70 -4.24 -8.96
CA VAL A 89 15.92 -5.05 -8.80
C VAL A 89 16.37 -5.64 -10.15
N ARG A 90 15.44 -6.25 -10.90
CA ARG A 90 15.72 -6.79 -12.24
C ARG A 90 16.19 -5.72 -13.24
N LYS A 91 15.57 -4.54 -13.22
CA LYS A 91 15.96 -3.42 -14.09
C LYS A 91 17.39 -2.92 -13.81
N ASN A 92 17.89 -3.12 -12.59
CA ASN A 92 19.25 -2.78 -12.21
C ASN A 92 20.25 -3.94 -12.40
N GLY A 93 19.87 -4.99 -13.15
CA GLY A 93 20.78 -6.07 -13.56
C GLY A 93 20.86 -7.26 -12.60
N TYR A 94 20.08 -7.28 -11.52
CA TYR A 94 20.09 -8.37 -10.55
C TYR A 94 19.04 -9.43 -10.88
N THR A 95 19.39 -10.70 -10.69
CA THR A 95 18.43 -11.80 -10.72
C THR A 95 17.60 -11.76 -9.44
N CYS A 96 16.27 -11.76 -9.59
CA CYS A 96 15.36 -11.75 -8.45
C CYS A 96 14.06 -12.47 -8.81
N HIS A 97 13.64 -13.44 -8.00
CA HIS A 97 12.41 -14.20 -8.23
C HIS A 97 11.22 -13.60 -7.45
N PRO A 98 9.98 -13.60 -7.99
CA PRO A 98 8.83 -12.98 -7.32
C PRO A 98 8.45 -13.63 -5.98
N SER A 99 8.89 -14.87 -5.74
CA SER A 99 8.67 -15.58 -4.47
C SER A 99 9.61 -15.14 -3.35
N GLU A 100 10.71 -14.42 -3.64
CA GLU A 100 11.72 -14.06 -2.63
C GLU A 100 11.15 -13.25 -1.47
N MET A 101 11.71 -13.39 -0.26
CA MET A 101 11.31 -12.56 0.88
C MET A 101 11.71 -11.09 0.68
N ARG A 102 11.01 -10.15 1.33
CA ARG A 102 11.29 -8.72 1.17
C ARG A 102 12.69 -8.35 1.65
N GLU A 103 13.16 -8.99 2.71
CA GLU A 103 14.50 -8.85 3.26
C GLU A 103 15.56 -9.20 2.22
N ASN A 104 15.35 -10.26 1.45
CA ASN A 104 16.27 -10.67 0.37
C ASN A 104 16.28 -9.63 -0.76
N ILE A 105 15.11 -9.12 -1.14
CA ILE A 105 14.98 -8.04 -2.13
C ILE A 105 15.76 -6.79 -1.67
N TYR A 106 15.68 -6.43 -0.37
CA TYR A 106 16.44 -5.29 0.18
C TYR A 106 17.95 -5.54 0.19
N ASN A 107 18.38 -6.78 0.42
CA ASN A 107 19.80 -7.13 0.33
C ASN A 107 20.33 -6.96 -1.10
N LEU A 108 19.54 -7.32 -2.12
CA LEU A 108 19.91 -7.13 -3.52
C LEU A 108 20.00 -5.65 -3.92
N THR A 109 19.32 -4.75 -3.20
CA THR A 109 19.39 -3.31 -3.49
C THR A 109 20.56 -2.60 -2.82
N LYS A 110 21.35 -3.24 -1.94
CA LYS A 110 22.42 -2.57 -1.16
C LYS A 110 23.40 -1.77 -2.01
N ASN A 111 23.81 -2.30 -3.16
CA ASN A 111 24.79 -1.68 -4.06
C ASN A 111 24.19 -0.63 -5.01
N ILE A 112 22.86 -0.45 -5.00
CA ILE A 112 22.19 0.59 -5.78
C ILE A 112 22.31 1.91 -5.01
N SER A 113 22.58 3.02 -5.70
CA SER A 113 22.66 4.33 -5.05
C SER A 113 21.33 4.72 -4.39
N ILE A 114 21.42 5.38 -3.24
CA ILE A 114 20.24 5.76 -2.46
C ILE A 114 19.31 6.72 -3.23
N GLU A 115 19.87 7.59 -4.06
CA GLU A 115 19.14 8.53 -4.91
C GLU A 115 18.24 7.77 -5.90
N LYS A 116 18.78 6.76 -6.59
CA LYS A 116 17.99 5.92 -7.49
C LYS A 116 16.84 5.21 -6.79
N LYS A 117 17.05 4.75 -5.55
CA LYS A 117 16.00 4.11 -4.74
C LYS A 117 14.90 5.09 -4.35
N ARG A 118 15.29 6.30 -3.92
CA ARG A 118 14.37 7.39 -3.55
C ARG A 118 13.54 7.85 -4.75
N ASP A 119 14.19 8.11 -5.88
CA ASP A 119 13.52 8.52 -7.11
C ASP A 119 12.52 7.48 -7.60
N PHE A 120 12.93 6.22 -7.60
CA PHE A 120 12.03 5.13 -7.95
C PHE A 120 10.81 5.07 -7.04
N THR A 121 11.02 5.15 -5.72
CA THR A 121 9.94 5.08 -4.72
C THR A 121 8.96 6.24 -4.89
N ILE A 122 9.46 7.47 -5.04
CA ILE A 122 8.64 8.67 -5.25
C ILE A 122 7.84 8.55 -6.55
N ASN A 123 8.48 8.12 -7.64
CA ASN A 123 7.82 7.94 -8.93
C ASN A 123 6.74 6.86 -8.86
N TYR A 124 7.02 5.74 -8.19
CA TYR A 124 6.04 4.70 -7.94
C TYR A 124 4.81 5.25 -7.18
N LEU A 125 5.02 6.02 -6.10
CA LEU A 125 3.90 6.61 -5.34
C LEU A 125 3.10 7.60 -6.19
N LYS A 126 3.77 8.47 -6.95
CA LYS A 126 3.11 9.38 -7.89
C LYS A 126 2.22 8.63 -8.87
N ILE A 127 2.69 7.52 -9.44
CA ILE A 127 1.92 6.68 -10.37
C ILE A 127 0.77 5.98 -9.62
N LYS A 128 1.05 5.35 -8.47
CA LYS A 128 0.07 4.59 -7.67
C LYS A 128 -1.15 5.43 -7.27
N TYR A 129 -0.95 6.71 -6.98
CA TYR A 129 -2.01 7.61 -6.52
C TYR A 129 -2.45 8.64 -7.58
N LYS A 130 -1.92 8.58 -8.81
CA LYS A 130 -2.25 9.53 -9.88
C LYS A 130 -3.75 9.58 -10.16
N LEU A 131 -4.38 8.41 -10.25
CA LEU A 131 -5.79 8.29 -10.62
C LEU A 131 -6.72 8.77 -9.51
N SER A 132 -6.46 8.38 -8.26
CA SER A 132 -7.25 8.84 -7.11
C SER A 132 -7.08 10.33 -6.85
N PHE A 133 -5.89 10.87 -7.06
CA PHE A 133 -5.66 12.30 -7.00
C PHE A 133 -6.45 13.06 -8.08
N LYS A 134 -6.42 12.60 -9.34
CA LYS A 134 -7.25 13.21 -10.41
C LYS A 134 -8.73 13.15 -10.08
N ASN A 135 -9.20 12.01 -9.58
CA ASN A 135 -10.58 11.83 -9.16
C ASN A 135 -10.97 12.80 -8.03
N PHE A 136 -10.08 13.02 -7.06
CA PHE A 136 -10.28 14.00 -6.01
C PHE A 136 -10.36 15.43 -6.56
N ILE A 137 -9.47 15.82 -7.47
CA ILE A 137 -9.48 17.17 -8.05
C ILE A 137 -10.72 17.44 -8.90
N ASN A 138 -11.22 16.45 -9.63
CA ASN A 138 -12.38 16.61 -10.50
C ASN A 138 -13.70 16.66 -9.72
N ASN A 139 -13.79 15.94 -8.59
CA ASN A 139 -15.02 15.82 -7.82
C ASN A 139 -15.03 16.65 -6.53
N LYS A 140 -13.94 17.35 -6.19
CA LYS A 140 -14.00 18.36 -5.13
C LYS A 140 -14.84 19.53 -5.67
N ASN A 141 -15.87 19.92 -4.92
CA ASN A 141 -16.62 21.13 -5.23
C ASN A 141 -15.64 22.33 -5.28
N SER A 142 -15.77 23.15 -6.31
CA SER A 142 -14.77 24.16 -6.73
C SER A 142 -14.37 25.17 -5.66
N ASN A 143 -15.18 25.36 -4.62
CA ASN A 143 -14.98 26.43 -3.63
C ASN A 143 -14.57 25.95 -2.22
N SER A 144 -14.67 24.65 -1.89
CA SER A 144 -14.24 24.17 -0.57
C SER A 144 -13.94 22.66 -0.54
N THR A 145 -12.92 22.29 0.23
CA THR A 145 -12.61 20.88 0.51
C THR A 145 -13.27 20.47 1.82
N SER A 146 -14.28 19.61 1.76
CA SER A 146 -14.88 18.99 2.95
C SER A 146 -14.12 17.73 3.37
N ALA A 147 -14.34 17.26 4.61
CA ALA A 147 -13.75 16.01 5.09
C ALA A 147 -14.21 14.79 4.27
N GLU A 148 -15.43 14.83 3.71
CA GLU A 148 -16.00 13.75 2.88
C GLU A 148 -15.20 13.55 1.59
N ASN A 149 -14.62 14.64 1.05
CA ASN A 149 -13.79 14.60 -0.15
C ASN A 149 -12.53 13.75 0.04
N ILE A 150 -12.06 13.54 1.28
CA ILE A 150 -10.90 12.67 1.56
C ILE A 150 -11.18 11.24 1.08
N SER A 151 -12.44 10.80 1.10
CA SER A 151 -12.82 9.47 0.64
C SER A 151 -12.53 9.22 -0.85
N LEU A 152 -12.44 10.28 -1.66
CA LEU A 152 -12.12 10.23 -3.09
C LEU A 152 -10.65 9.89 -3.37
N LEU A 153 -9.76 10.08 -2.39
CA LEU A 153 -8.35 9.73 -2.47
C LEU A 153 -8.09 8.22 -2.26
N SER A 154 -9.12 7.46 -1.90
CA SER A 154 -8.99 6.02 -1.66
C SER A 154 -8.87 5.22 -2.96
N ASN A 155 -7.77 4.47 -3.11
CA ASN A 155 -7.55 3.61 -4.28
C ASN A 155 -8.51 2.40 -4.33
N ASN A 156 -9.04 1.97 -3.19
CA ASN A 156 -9.89 0.77 -3.09
C ASN A 156 -11.26 0.99 -3.76
N LYS A 157 -11.84 2.19 -3.66
CA LYS A 157 -13.12 2.51 -4.29
C LYS A 157 -13.03 2.54 -5.81
N ILE A 158 -11.92 3.02 -6.35
CA ILE A 158 -11.69 3.07 -7.80
C ILE A 158 -11.52 1.67 -8.40
N LYS A 159 -10.74 0.80 -7.74
CA LYS A 159 -10.57 -0.60 -8.17
C LYS A 159 -11.88 -1.40 -8.16
N MET A 160 -12.76 -1.14 -7.18
CA MET A 160 -14.07 -1.78 -7.13
C MET A 160 -14.97 -1.39 -8.30
N ASN A 161 -14.94 -0.14 -8.74
CA ASN A 161 -15.72 0.31 -9.90
C ASN A 161 -15.19 -0.30 -11.21
N PHE A 162 -13.87 -0.39 -11.42
CA PHE A 162 -13.31 -1.10 -12.59
C PHE A 162 -13.62 -2.60 -12.59
N ASN A 163 -13.58 -3.25 -11.43
CA ASN A 163 -13.91 -4.67 -11.31
C ASN A 163 -15.43 -4.95 -11.46
N LYS A 164 -16.29 -3.95 -11.26
CA LYS A 164 -17.72 -4.04 -11.58
C LYS A 164 -17.96 -3.92 -13.08
N VAL A 165 -17.37 -2.90 -13.71
CA VAL A 165 -17.47 -2.68 -15.17
C VAL A 165 -16.93 -3.89 -15.96
N ASN A 166 -15.83 -4.50 -15.52
CA ASN A 166 -15.28 -5.69 -16.19
C ASN A 166 -16.04 -7.00 -15.88
N LYS A 167 -16.86 -7.06 -14.82
CA LYS A 167 -17.68 -8.25 -14.54
C LYS A 167 -18.93 -8.32 -15.40
N ASP A 168 -19.43 -7.18 -15.83
CA ASP A 168 -20.63 -7.11 -16.67
C ASP A 168 -20.30 -7.36 -18.17
N GLU A 169 -19.04 -7.26 -18.58
CA GLU A 169 -18.60 -7.49 -19.98
C GLU A 169 -17.88 -8.83 -20.24
N GLU A 170 -17.50 -9.61 -19.22
CA GLU A 170 -16.91 -10.95 -19.39
C GLU A 170 -17.66 -12.04 -18.60
N VAL A 171 -18.89 -12.35 -19.03
CA VAL A 171 -19.43 -13.71 -18.86
C VAL A 171 -19.44 -14.38 -20.22
N LYS A 172 -18.25 -14.68 -20.75
CA LYS A 172 -18.12 -15.80 -21.68
C LYS A 172 -18.09 -17.06 -20.82
N HIS A 173 -19.16 -17.84 -20.88
CA HIS A 173 -19.17 -19.21 -20.37
C HIS A 173 -17.96 -19.95 -20.98
N ILE A 174 -16.90 -20.13 -20.19
CA ILE A 174 -15.85 -21.08 -20.52
C ILE A 174 -16.45 -22.44 -20.22
N ASP A 175 -16.74 -23.20 -21.27
CA ASP A 175 -17.15 -24.60 -21.11
C ASP A 175 -15.91 -25.43 -20.72
N ILE A 176 -15.77 -25.66 -19.41
CA ILE A 176 -14.65 -26.40 -18.80
C ILE A 176 -14.74 -27.91 -19.11
N SER A 177 -15.82 -28.38 -19.74
CA SER A 177 -15.98 -29.79 -20.12
C SER A 177 -14.87 -30.28 -21.09
N ALA A 178 -14.28 -29.38 -21.88
CA ALA A 178 -13.18 -29.70 -22.79
C ALA A 178 -11.85 -30.04 -22.10
N TYR A 179 -11.68 -29.68 -20.82
CA TYR A 179 -10.43 -29.88 -20.06
C TYR A 179 -10.48 -31.05 -19.06
N GLN A 180 -11.54 -31.87 -19.08
CA GLN A 180 -11.75 -32.94 -18.10
C GLN A 180 -11.03 -34.27 -18.38
N LYS A 181 -10.23 -34.40 -19.44
CA LYS A 181 -9.41 -35.61 -19.63
C LYS A 181 -8.09 -35.46 -18.88
N PRO A 182 -7.77 -36.35 -17.91
CA PRO A 182 -6.50 -36.26 -17.19
C PRO A 182 -5.34 -36.51 -18.17
N ILE A 183 -4.47 -35.52 -18.32
CA ILE A 183 -3.26 -35.56 -19.16
C ILE A 183 -2.22 -36.57 -18.61
N ASN A 184 -2.43 -37.08 -17.39
CA ASN A 184 -1.48 -37.95 -16.69
C ASN A 184 -2.15 -39.26 -16.26
N THR A 185 -1.71 -40.39 -16.82
CA THR A 185 -2.22 -41.74 -16.51
C THR A 185 -1.99 -42.17 -15.06
N HIS A 186 -1.15 -41.45 -14.32
CA HIS A 186 -0.82 -41.74 -12.92
C HIS A 186 -1.64 -40.89 -11.93
N ALA A 187 -2.58 -40.08 -12.41
CA ALA A 187 -3.40 -39.22 -11.56
C ALA A 187 -4.52 -40.03 -10.87
N ILE A 188 -4.66 -39.86 -9.56
CA ILE A 188 -5.62 -40.57 -8.72
C ILE A 188 -6.79 -39.62 -8.40
N ASN A 189 -8.03 -40.04 -8.67
CA ASN A 189 -9.22 -39.29 -8.26
C ASN A 189 -9.46 -39.45 -6.76
N ILE A 190 -9.42 -38.35 -6.01
CA ILE A 190 -9.60 -38.30 -4.55
C ILE A 190 -10.93 -37.69 -4.12
N ALA A 191 -11.84 -37.39 -5.06
CA ALA A 191 -13.12 -36.73 -4.74
C ALA A 191 -13.94 -37.50 -3.70
N LYS A 192 -13.91 -38.85 -3.76
CA LYS A 192 -14.56 -39.72 -2.78
C LYS A 192 -13.88 -39.69 -1.41
N ASN A 193 -12.57 -39.49 -1.34
CA ASN A 193 -11.85 -39.42 -0.07
C ASN A 193 -12.11 -38.07 0.63
N LEU A 194 -12.24 -37.00 -0.15
CA LEU A 194 -12.55 -35.66 0.35
C LEU A 194 -13.97 -35.53 0.90
N SER A 195 -14.93 -36.31 0.39
CA SER A 195 -16.29 -36.28 0.93
C SER A 195 -16.36 -36.83 2.36
N PHE A 196 -15.49 -37.77 2.73
CA PHE A 196 -15.40 -38.29 4.11
C PHE A 196 -14.90 -37.23 5.12
N ILE A 197 -14.21 -36.19 4.66
CA ILE A 197 -13.77 -35.05 5.49
C ILE A 197 -14.66 -33.81 5.32
N GLY A 198 -15.85 -33.97 4.74
CA GLY A 198 -16.85 -32.90 4.59
C GLY A 198 -16.69 -32.01 3.37
N ILE A 199 -15.74 -32.29 2.46
CA ILE A 199 -15.53 -31.52 1.24
C ILE A 199 -16.28 -32.20 0.08
N LYS A 200 -17.41 -31.62 -0.33
CA LYS A 200 -18.21 -32.10 -1.47
C LYS A 200 -17.79 -31.36 -2.74
N SER A 201 -17.32 -32.11 -3.75
CA SER A 201 -17.03 -31.59 -5.09
C SER A 201 -17.98 -32.21 -6.10
N HIS A 202 -18.58 -31.38 -6.96
CA HIS A 202 -19.41 -31.84 -8.07
C HIS A 202 -18.57 -32.25 -9.30
N THR A 203 -17.26 -31.98 -9.26
CA THR A 203 -16.30 -32.36 -10.29
C THR A 203 -15.21 -33.27 -9.73
N PRO A 204 -14.66 -34.21 -10.53
CA PRO A 204 -13.61 -35.11 -10.08
C PRO A 204 -12.33 -34.33 -9.77
N ILE A 205 -11.70 -34.65 -8.63
CA ILE A 205 -10.45 -34.01 -8.16
C ILE A 205 -9.33 -35.02 -8.29
N TYR A 206 -8.33 -34.73 -9.12
CA TYR A 206 -7.20 -35.63 -9.36
C TYR A 206 -5.91 -35.13 -8.68
N ILE A 207 -5.17 -36.03 -8.03
CA ILE A 207 -3.82 -35.76 -7.49
C ILE A 207 -2.80 -36.64 -8.22
N ILE A 208 -1.66 -36.05 -8.56
CA ILE A 208 -0.50 -36.78 -9.08
C ILE A 208 0.43 -37.11 -7.89
N PRO A 209 0.60 -38.40 -7.52
CA PRO A 209 1.48 -38.78 -6.43
C PRO A 209 2.94 -38.48 -6.79
N ARG A 210 3.71 -37.93 -5.84
CA ARG A 210 5.17 -37.76 -6.02
C ARG A 210 5.82 -39.14 -5.92
N LYS A 211 6.63 -39.52 -6.93
CA LYS A 211 7.51 -40.71 -6.83
C LYS A 211 8.42 -40.52 -5.62
N LYS A 212 8.45 -41.51 -4.70
CA LYS A 212 9.51 -41.59 -3.69
C LYS A 212 10.83 -41.83 -4.44
N ILE A 213 11.83 -40.99 -4.19
CA ILE A 213 13.21 -41.31 -4.53
C ILE A 213 13.58 -42.44 -3.57
N ALA A 214 13.86 -43.62 -4.12
CA ALA A 214 14.33 -44.75 -3.32
C ALA A 214 15.70 -44.37 -2.75
N SER A 215 15.81 -44.41 -1.43
CA SER A 215 17.06 -44.36 -0.68
C SER A 215 17.74 -45.72 -0.71
#